data_AF-A0A5D2ZTD5-F1
#
_entry.id   AF-A0A5D2ZTD5-F1
#
_cell.length_a   1.000
_cell.length_b   1.000
_cell.length_c   1.000
_cell.angle_alpha   90.00
_cell.angle_beta   90.00
_cell.angle_gamma   90.00
#
_symmetry.space_group_name_H-M   'P 1'
#
loop_
_entity.id
_entity.type
_entity.pdbx_description
1 polymer ?
#
loop_
_entity_poly.entity_id
_entity_poly.type
_entity_poly.pdbx_seq_one_letter_code
_entity_poly.pdbx_strand_id
1 'polypeptide(L)'
;VSRLLPCIAWHKTRLHIGQLVKDTSAKLKQASETDHSAGISASKKVADAKLAKDFQAVLKEFQKAQRLAAERETSYAPSVPKAVLPSSYSADEVDVDSDGGAVQQAFLLESRRQKVLLLDNEIAFNEAVIEEREQGIQEIQQQIGEVNEIFKDLAVLVHEQGTMIDDIGTHIENSRAATIQAKSQLAKAAKTQRSNSSLTCLLMVIFGIVILIVVILLVV
;
A
#
# COMPACT_ATOMS: atom_id res chain seq x y z
N VAL A 1 24.85 16.14 15.25
CA VAL A 1 23.41 16.20 15.66
C VAL A 1 22.48 16.50 14.48
N SER A 2 22.69 17.55 13.67
CA SER A 2 21.75 17.94 12.60
C SER A 2 21.53 16.94 11.45
N ARG A 3 22.45 15.98 11.21
CA ARG A 3 22.28 14.92 10.21
C ARG A 3 21.62 13.63 10.74
N LEU A 4 21.60 13.42 12.06
CA LEU A 4 20.97 12.24 12.68
C LEU A 4 19.45 12.38 12.81
N LEU A 5 18.97 13.60 13.07
CA LEU A 5 17.55 13.91 13.25
C LEU A 5 16.66 13.44 12.08
N PRO A 6 17.00 13.70 10.80
CA PRO A 6 16.21 13.22 9.67
C PRO A 6 16.22 11.68 9.52
N CYS A 7 17.34 10.99 9.82
CA CYS A 7 17.39 9.52 9.81
C CYS A 7 16.48 8.91 10.88
N ILE A 8 16.52 9.45 12.11
CA ILE A 8 15.68 8.96 13.22
C ILE A 8 14.19 9.21 12.92
N ALA A 9 13.86 10.40 12.39
CA ALA A 9 12.49 10.72 11.99
C ALA A 9 11.99 9.80 10.87
N TRP A 10 12.85 9.48 9.90
CA TRP A 10 12.53 8.56 8.82
C TRP A 10 12.32 7.13 9.33
N HIS A 11 13.20 6.62 10.19
CA HIS A 11 13.05 5.31 10.81
C HIS A 11 11.73 5.20 11.60
N LYS A 12 11.41 6.21 12.42
CA LYS A 12 10.14 6.27 13.17
C LYS A 12 8.92 6.27 12.23
N THR A 13 8.99 7.03 11.14
CA THR A 13 7.91 7.10 10.14
C THR A 13 7.72 5.75 9.45
N ARG A 14 8.82 5.10 9.06
CA ARG A 14 8.82 3.77 8.44
C ARG A 14 8.18 2.71 9.34
N LEU A 15 8.56 2.68 10.62
CA LEU A 15 7.98 1.77 11.61
C LEU A 15 6.48 2.00 11.78
N HIS A 16 6.07 3.27 11.88
CA HIS A 16 4.67 3.63 12.05
C HIS A 16 3.83 3.23 10.83
N ILE A 17 4.31 3.47 9.62
CA ILE A 17 3.62 3.02 8.39
C ILE A 17 3.53 1.49 8.37
N GLY A 18 4.60 0.78 8.74
CA GLY A 18 4.58 -0.68 8.87
C GLY A 18 3.48 -1.18 9.82
N GLN A 19 3.32 -0.53 10.97
CA GLN A 19 2.26 -0.87 11.93
C GLN A 19 0.87 -0.57 11.35
N LEU A 20 0.67 0.59 10.73
CA LEU A 20 -0.60 0.93 10.06
C LEU A 20 -0.98 -0.11 9.00
N VAL A 21 0.00 -0.57 8.24
CA VAL A 21 -0.20 -1.58 7.19
C VAL A 21 -0.67 -2.90 7.79
N LYS A 22 -0.05 -3.36 8.88
CA LYS A 22 -0.48 -4.57 9.60
C LYS A 22 -1.89 -4.42 10.15
N ASP A 23 -2.16 -3.33 10.85
CA ASP A 23 -3.45 -3.09 11.49
C ASP A 23 -4.58 -2.99 10.43
N THR A 24 -4.30 -2.35 9.30
CA THR A 24 -5.26 -2.23 8.19
C THR A 24 -5.50 -3.59 7.53
N SER A 25 -4.45 -4.37 7.28
CA SER A 25 -4.57 -5.73 6.74
C SER A 25 -5.39 -6.64 7.65
N ALA A 26 -5.11 -6.63 8.95
CA ALA A 26 -5.83 -7.44 9.93
C ALA A 26 -7.33 -7.06 9.99
N LYS A 27 -7.64 -5.76 10.02
CA LYS A 27 -9.03 -5.28 10.00
C LYS A 27 -9.76 -5.66 8.71
N LEU A 28 -9.08 -5.55 7.57
CA LEU A 28 -9.65 -5.90 6.27
C LEU A 28 -9.92 -7.41 6.16
N LYS A 29 -9.00 -8.24 6.66
CA LYS A 29 -9.19 -9.69 6.72
C LYS A 29 -10.35 -10.07 7.64
N GLN A 30 -10.44 -9.48 8.83
CA GLN A 30 -11.54 -9.69 9.76
C GLN A 30 -12.89 -9.27 9.16
N ALA A 31 -12.94 -8.13 8.46
CA ALA A 31 -14.16 -7.67 7.77
C ALA A 31 -14.60 -8.69 6.71
N SER A 32 -13.67 -9.19 5.89
CA SER A 32 -13.95 -10.18 4.86
C SER A 32 -14.41 -11.53 5.43
N GLU A 33 -13.80 -12.02 6.51
CA GLU A 33 -14.21 -13.28 7.18
C GLU A 33 -15.61 -13.18 7.80
N THR A 34 -15.95 -12.00 8.35
CA THR A 34 -17.29 -11.72 8.90
C THR A 34 -18.35 -11.74 7.78
N ASP A 35 -17.99 -11.26 6.59
CA ASP A 35 -18.84 -11.23 5.38
C ASP A 35 -19.12 -12.60 4.75
N HIS A 36 -18.33 -13.63 5.09
CA HIS A 36 -18.58 -15.01 4.70
C HIS A 36 -19.55 -15.73 5.65
N SER A 37 -19.59 -15.31 6.92
CA SER A 37 -20.33 -16.01 7.99
C SER A 37 -21.75 -15.46 8.18
N ALA A 38 -21.98 -14.20 7.84
CA ALA A 38 -23.27 -13.54 7.94
C ALA A 38 -23.85 -13.27 6.54
N GLY A 39 -25.16 -13.46 6.36
CA GLY A 39 -25.90 -13.13 5.14
C GLY A 39 -25.92 -11.63 4.86
N ILE A 40 -24.77 -11.09 4.48
CA ILE A 40 -24.50 -9.66 4.33
C ILE A 40 -24.85 -9.20 2.91
N SER A 41 -25.28 -7.93 2.79
CA SER A 41 -25.69 -7.34 1.53
C SER A 41 -24.53 -7.26 0.53
N ALA A 42 -24.82 -7.53 -0.75
CA ALA A 42 -23.83 -7.48 -1.84
C ALA A 42 -23.06 -6.14 -1.88
N SER A 43 -23.68 -5.04 -1.43
CA SER A 43 -23.06 -3.73 -1.34
C SER A 43 -21.87 -3.67 -0.37
N LYS A 44 -21.87 -4.43 0.73
CA LYS A 44 -20.78 -4.41 1.70
C LYS A 44 -19.58 -5.20 1.18
N LYS A 45 -19.83 -6.39 0.61
CA LYS A 45 -18.81 -7.21 -0.05
C LYS A 45 -18.10 -6.44 -1.18
N VAL A 46 -18.86 -5.68 -1.96
CA VAL A 46 -18.34 -4.77 -2.98
C VAL A 46 -17.41 -3.69 -2.39
N ALA A 47 -17.80 -3.07 -1.27
CA ALA A 47 -17.01 -2.03 -0.62
C ALA A 47 -15.69 -2.60 -0.07
N ASP A 48 -15.74 -3.78 0.53
CA ASP A 48 -14.57 -4.47 1.07
C ASP A 48 -13.62 -4.91 -0.05
N ALA A 49 -14.15 -5.39 -1.18
CA ALA A 49 -13.38 -5.72 -2.38
C ALA A 49 -12.62 -4.51 -2.93
N LYS A 50 -13.32 -3.37 -3.03
CA LYS A 50 -12.74 -2.11 -3.49
C LYS A 50 -11.64 -1.66 -2.53
N LEU A 51 -11.89 -1.72 -1.23
CA LEU A 51 -10.92 -1.33 -0.20
C LEU A 51 -9.66 -2.20 -0.27
N ALA A 52 -9.82 -3.52 -0.45
CA ALA A 52 -8.68 -4.44 -0.61
C ALA A 52 -7.83 -4.10 -1.85
N LYS A 53 -8.47 -3.79 -2.98
CA LYS A 53 -7.79 -3.40 -4.22
C LYS A 53 -7.05 -2.07 -4.08
N ASP A 54 -7.69 -1.05 -3.52
CA ASP A 54 -7.09 0.26 -3.29
C ASP A 54 -5.90 0.16 -2.32
N PHE A 55 -6.05 -0.62 -1.25
CA PHE A 55 -4.98 -0.86 -0.28
C PHE A 55 -3.79 -1.60 -0.90
N GLN A 56 -4.04 -2.62 -1.72
CA GLN A 56 -3.00 -3.34 -2.46
C GLN A 56 -2.20 -2.39 -3.38
N ALA A 57 -2.87 -1.43 -4.02
CA ALA A 57 -2.21 -0.43 -4.87
C ALA A 57 -1.28 0.48 -4.06
N VAL A 58 -1.75 1.01 -2.92
CA VAL A 58 -0.96 1.86 -2.03
C VAL A 58 0.24 1.10 -1.47
N LEU A 59 0.07 -0.16 -1.07
CA LEU A 59 1.17 -0.98 -0.57
C LEU A 59 2.26 -1.23 -1.61
N LYS A 60 1.87 -1.43 -2.87
CA LYS A 60 2.82 -1.60 -3.97
C LYS A 60 3.66 -0.33 -4.17
N GLU A 61 3.06 0.84 -4.06
CA GLU A 61 3.79 2.12 -4.11
C GLU A 61 4.72 2.29 -2.90
N PHE A 62 4.26 1.92 -1.71
CA PHE A 62 5.07 1.96 -0.49
C PHE A 62 6.28 1.03 -0.57
N GLN A 63 6.11 -0.22 -1.03
CA GLN A 63 7.23 -1.15 -1.25
C GLN A 63 8.23 -0.61 -2.27
N LYS A 64 7.75 -0.01 -3.36
CA LYS A 64 8.61 0.63 -4.37
C LYS A 64 9.42 1.78 -3.75
N ALA A 65 8.79 2.60 -2.92
CA ALA A 65 9.46 3.69 -2.22
C ALA A 65 10.50 3.18 -1.21
N GLN A 66 10.19 2.13 -0.43
CA GLN A 66 11.15 1.50 0.49
C GLN A 66 12.36 0.93 -0.24
N ARG A 67 12.16 0.22 -1.36
CA ARG A 67 13.25 -0.32 -2.18
C ARG A 67 14.16 0.78 -2.72
N LEU A 68 13.55 1.82 -3.29
CA LEU A 68 14.29 2.96 -3.84
C LEU A 68 15.06 3.71 -2.74
N ALA A 69 14.51 3.79 -1.53
CA ALA A 69 15.22 4.35 -0.38
C ALA A 69 16.41 3.48 0.05
N ALA A 70 16.23 2.15 0.12
CA ALA A 70 17.32 1.22 0.44
C ALA A 70 18.44 1.29 -0.62
N GLU A 71 18.10 1.30 -1.91
CA GLU A 71 19.06 1.46 -3.01
C GLU A 71 19.82 2.80 -2.96
N ARG A 72 19.15 3.87 -2.52
CA ARG A 72 19.77 5.18 -2.32
C ARG A 72 20.75 5.18 -1.15
N GLU A 73 20.42 4.51 -0.05
CA GLU A 73 21.34 4.36 1.08
C GLU A 73 22.56 3.52 0.69
N THR A 74 22.40 2.45 -0.11
CA THR A 74 23.54 1.65 -0.58
C THR A 74 24.39 2.38 -1.63
N SER A 75 23.79 3.22 -2.48
CA SER A 75 24.51 3.93 -3.56
C SER A 75 25.25 5.19 -3.11
N TYR A 76 24.83 5.80 -1.99
CA TYR A 76 25.49 6.98 -1.42
C TYR A 76 26.53 6.62 -0.36
N ALA A 77 26.91 5.33 -0.27
CA ALA A 77 28.10 4.93 0.44
C ALA A 77 29.26 5.79 -0.06
N PRO A 78 29.89 6.63 0.78
CA PRO A 78 31.17 7.18 0.44
C PRO A 78 32.01 5.97 0.10
N SER A 79 32.57 5.92 -1.11
CA SER A 79 33.75 5.13 -1.36
C SER A 79 34.80 5.68 -0.40
N VAL A 80 34.79 5.20 0.86
CA VAL A 80 35.87 5.41 1.80
C VAL A 80 37.07 4.95 1.01
N PRO A 81 38.02 5.84 0.66
CA PRO A 81 39.20 5.44 -0.06
C PRO A 81 39.76 4.28 0.74
N LYS A 82 39.70 3.09 0.15
CA LYS A 82 40.25 1.86 0.73
C LYS A 82 41.66 2.27 1.10
N ALA A 83 41.90 2.53 2.39
CA ALA A 83 43.15 3.10 2.84
C ALA A 83 44.19 2.14 2.27
N VAL A 84 44.97 2.65 1.32
CA VAL A 84 45.93 1.83 0.58
C VAL A 84 46.85 1.34 1.67
N LEU A 85 46.66 0.08 2.06
CA LEU A 85 47.64 -0.66 2.83
C LEU A 85 48.97 -0.39 2.14
N PRO A 86 49.97 0.22 2.79
CA PRO A 86 51.31 0.17 2.25
C PRO A 86 51.67 -1.32 2.29
N SER A 87 51.54 -1.96 1.12
CA SER A 87 52.03 -3.30 0.87
C SER A 87 53.42 -3.39 1.46
N SER A 88 53.59 -4.27 2.44
CA SER A 88 54.89 -4.60 3.00
C SER A 88 55.86 -5.03 1.89
N TYR A 89 57.14 -4.86 2.19
CA TYR A 89 58.30 -5.56 1.64
C TYR A 89 58.75 -5.18 0.21
N SER A 90 59.70 -4.23 0.15
CA SER A 90 60.95 -4.49 -0.55
C SER A 90 62.04 -4.29 0.49
N ALA A 91 62.74 -5.37 0.81
CA ALA A 91 64.00 -5.33 1.51
C ALA A 91 65.00 -4.68 0.54
N ASP A 92 65.35 -3.42 0.78
CA ASP A 92 66.59 -2.87 0.26
C ASP A 92 67.51 -2.68 1.46
N GLU A 93 68.62 -3.39 1.39
CA GLU A 93 69.70 -3.44 2.35
C GLU A 93 70.23 -2.02 2.61
N VAL A 94 70.22 -1.59 3.87
CA VAL A 94 70.97 -0.39 4.27
C VAL A 94 72.12 -0.88 5.12
N ASP A 95 73.28 -0.87 4.45
CA ASP A 95 74.61 -1.07 5.00
C ASP A 95 74.83 -0.18 6.22
N VAL A 96 75.55 -0.74 7.20
CA VAL A 96 75.85 -0.12 8.48
C VAL A 96 77.00 0.86 8.28
N ASP A 97 76.76 2.15 8.52
CA ASP A 97 77.85 3.06 8.92
C ASP A 97 77.41 4.03 10.03
N SER A 98 78.43 4.51 10.73
CA SER A 98 78.56 4.77 12.15
C SER A 98 77.89 6.04 12.70
N ASP A 99 77.58 5.95 13.99
CA ASP A 99 77.71 6.99 15.03
C ASP A 99 76.94 8.33 14.83
N GLY A 100 75.77 8.45 15.48
CA GLY A 100 75.09 9.75 15.67
C GLY A 100 73.55 9.77 15.68
N GLY A 101 72.86 8.65 15.42
CA GLY A 101 71.43 8.66 15.05
C GLY A 101 70.39 8.20 16.08
N ALA A 102 70.76 7.82 17.31
CA ALA A 102 69.83 7.15 18.23
C ALA A 102 68.58 7.99 18.60
N VAL A 103 68.74 9.30 18.75
CA VAL A 103 67.64 10.22 19.09
C VAL A 103 66.72 10.48 17.88
N GLN A 104 67.29 10.60 16.68
CA GLN A 104 66.55 10.79 15.43
C GLN A 104 65.70 9.55 15.10
N GLN A 105 66.26 8.37 15.33
CA GLN A 105 65.58 7.09 15.09
C GLN A 105 64.46 6.85 16.11
N ALA A 106 64.66 7.21 17.38
CA ALA A 106 63.62 7.15 18.42
C ALA A 106 62.44 8.08 18.11
N PHE A 107 62.71 9.32 17.68
CA PHE A 107 61.67 10.28 17.29
C PHE A 107 60.87 9.81 16.06
N LEU A 108 61.52 9.22 15.06
CA LEU A 108 60.84 8.63 13.91
C LEU A 108 59.97 7.44 14.31
N LEU A 109 60.42 6.59 15.23
CA LEU A 109 59.65 5.45 15.73
C LEU A 109 58.41 5.91 16.49
N GLU A 110 58.55 6.95 17.32
CA GLU A 110 57.46 7.54 18.10
C GLU A 110 56.43 8.25 17.21
N SER A 111 56.88 9.00 16.21
CA SER A 111 56.02 9.58 15.17
C SER A 111 55.26 8.51 14.38
N ARG A 112 55.93 7.40 14.04
CA ARG A 112 55.29 6.25 13.37
C ARG A 112 54.24 5.59 14.25
N ARG A 113 54.52 5.46 15.55
CA ARG A 113 53.61 4.86 16.54
C ARG A 113 52.36 5.74 16.79
N GLN A 114 52.53 7.05 16.82
CA GLN A 114 51.42 8.00 16.90
C GLN A 114 50.53 7.98 15.65
N LYS A 115 51.13 7.77 14.47
CA LYS A 115 50.40 7.65 13.20
C LYS A 115 49.58 6.35 13.13
N VAL A 116 50.11 5.24 13.66
CA VAL A 116 49.38 3.96 13.76
C VAL A 116 48.19 4.08 14.70
N LEU A 117 48.33 4.73 15.85
CA LEU A 117 47.21 4.94 16.79
C LEU A 117 46.09 5.82 16.21
N LEU A 118 46.43 6.84 15.41
CA LEU A 118 45.44 7.64 14.71
C LEU A 118 44.70 6.83 13.62
N LEU A 119 45.43 5.98 12.89
CA LEU A 119 44.84 5.09 11.90
C LEU A 119 43.95 4.03 12.54
N ASP A 120 44.35 3.43 13.67
CA ASP A 120 43.53 2.47 14.41
C ASP A 120 42.23 3.12 14.94
N ASN A 121 42.29 4.38 15.40
CA ASN A 121 41.11 5.11 15.83
C ASN A 121 40.15 5.40 14.66
N GLU A 122 40.69 5.76 13.49
CA GLU A 122 39.93 6.00 12.27
C GLU A 122 39.33 4.69 11.71
N ILE A 123 40.06 3.57 11.77
CA ILE A 123 39.56 2.24 11.37
C ILE A 123 38.44 1.79 12.30
N ALA A 124 38.62 1.87 13.63
CA ALA A 124 37.60 1.48 14.60
C ALA A 124 36.33 2.33 14.49
N PHE A 125 36.47 3.65 14.23
CA PHE A 125 35.35 4.53 13.98
C PHE A 125 34.62 4.18 12.68
N ASN A 126 35.36 3.93 11.60
CA ASN A 126 34.79 3.53 10.31
C ASN A 126 34.07 2.18 10.41
N GLU A 127 34.61 1.22 11.17
CA GLU A 127 34.00 -0.09 11.39
C GLU A 127 32.68 0.02 12.17
N ALA A 128 32.64 0.83 13.24
CA ALA A 128 31.40 1.10 13.98
C ALA A 128 30.32 1.77 13.11
N VAL A 129 30.73 2.68 12.21
CA VAL A 129 29.80 3.33 11.26
C VAL A 129 29.29 2.35 10.20
N ILE A 130 30.13 1.41 9.75
CA ILE A 130 29.72 0.35 8.82
C ILE A 130 28.73 -0.61 9.50
N GLU A 131 29.00 -1.02 10.74
CA GLU A 131 28.15 -1.96 11.49
C GLU A 131 26.76 -1.38 11.80
N GLU A 132 26.67 -0.12 12.27
CA GLU A 132 25.38 0.56 12.51
C GLU A 132 24.54 0.66 11.22
N ARG A 133 25.20 0.79 10.06
CA ARG A 133 24.55 0.89 8.74
C ARG A 133 24.11 -0.46 8.18
N GLU A 134 24.92 -1.50 8.34
CA GLU A 134 24.58 -2.88 7.95
C GLU A 134 23.32 -3.35 8.68
N GLN A 135 23.25 -3.08 10.01
CA GLN A 135 22.05 -3.33 10.81
C GLN A 135 20.84 -2.54 10.28
N GLY A 136 21.03 -1.25 9.96
CA GLY A 136 19.99 -0.41 9.37
C GLY A 136 19.43 -0.98 8.06
N ILE A 137 20.29 -1.46 7.15
CA ILE A 137 19.91 -2.09 5.87
C ILE A 137 19.16 -3.40 6.11
N GLN A 138 19.64 -4.23 7.03
CA GLN A 138 19.03 -5.52 7.36
C GLN A 138 17.60 -5.34 7.91
N GLU A 139 17.37 -4.32 8.74
CA GLU A 139 16.02 -3.97 9.19
C GLU A 139 15.10 -3.56 8.05
N ILE A 140 15.59 -2.82 7.04
CA ILE A 140 14.78 -2.43 5.87
C ILE A 140 14.37 -3.67 5.09
N GLN A 141 15.32 -4.59 4.88
CA GLN A 141 15.07 -5.84 4.17
C GLN A 141 14.03 -6.70 4.90
N GLN A 142 14.12 -6.78 6.23
CA GLN A 142 13.13 -7.48 7.04
C GLN A 142 11.73 -6.85 6.91
N GLN A 143 11.64 -5.52 6.97
CA GLN A 143 10.37 -4.80 6.82
C GLN A 143 9.78 -4.94 5.42
N ILE A 144 10.61 -4.93 4.36
CA ILE A 144 10.17 -5.21 2.99
C ILE A 144 9.60 -6.64 2.90
N GLY A 145 10.27 -7.60 3.55
CA GLY A 145 9.83 -8.99 3.63
C GLY A 145 8.45 -9.13 4.28
N GLU A 146 8.25 -8.46 5.41
CA GLU A 146 6.97 -8.48 6.12
C GLU A 146 5.83 -7.85 5.31
N VAL A 147 6.08 -6.69 4.67
CA VAL A 147 5.07 -6.07 3.79
C VAL A 147 4.76 -6.97 2.58
N ASN A 148 5.73 -7.76 2.10
CA ASN A 148 5.53 -8.69 1.01
C ASN A 148 4.63 -9.87 1.40
N GLU A 149 4.67 -10.35 2.64
CA GLU A 149 3.72 -11.35 3.13
C GLU A 149 2.30 -10.77 3.17
N ILE A 150 2.14 -9.55 3.71
CA ILE A 150 0.85 -8.85 3.72
C ILE A 150 0.31 -8.65 2.29
N PHE A 151 1.20 -8.35 1.34
CA PHE A 151 0.82 -8.20 -0.06
C PHE A 151 0.28 -9.51 -0.67
N LYS A 152 0.88 -10.65 -0.32
CA LYS A 152 0.40 -11.97 -0.77
C LYS A 152 -0.96 -12.29 -0.17
N ASP A 153 -1.14 -12.03 1.12
CA ASP A 153 -2.42 -12.23 1.81
C ASP A 153 -3.54 -11.38 1.20
N LEU A 154 -3.23 -10.12 0.84
CA LEU A 154 -4.17 -9.25 0.14
C LEU A 154 -4.45 -9.70 -1.28
N ALA A 155 -3.47 -10.27 -1.98
CA ALA A 155 -3.69 -10.79 -3.33
C ALA A 155 -4.71 -11.94 -3.34
N VAL A 156 -4.71 -12.81 -2.31
CA VAL A 156 -5.73 -13.85 -2.13
C VAL A 156 -7.11 -13.20 -1.92
N LEU A 157 -7.20 -12.23 -1.02
CA LEU A 157 -8.41 -11.48 -0.70
C LEU A 157 -9.01 -10.73 -1.92
N VAL A 158 -8.16 -10.18 -2.79
CA VAL A 158 -8.58 -9.47 -4.01
C VAL A 158 -8.96 -10.45 -5.11
N HIS A 159 -8.27 -11.59 -5.22
CA HIS A 159 -8.55 -12.59 -6.25
C HIS A 159 -9.93 -13.25 -6.05
N GLU A 160 -10.29 -13.57 -4.80
CA GLU A 160 -11.62 -14.12 -4.47
C GLU A 160 -12.78 -13.14 -4.75
N GLN A 161 -12.50 -11.83 -4.79
CA GLN A 161 -13.52 -10.79 -4.96
C GLN A 161 -13.61 -10.22 -6.38
N GLY A 162 -12.75 -10.66 -7.31
CA GLY A 162 -12.66 -10.13 -8.68
C GLY A 162 -13.91 -10.31 -9.54
N THR A 163 -14.75 -11.31 -9.25
CA THR A 163 -16.03 -11.54 -9.95
C THR A 163 -17.15 -10.59 -9.50
N MET A 164 -17.07 -10.05 -8.28
CA MET A 164 -18.16 -9.25 -7.68
C MET A 164 -18.07 -7.75 -8.00
N ILE A 165 -16.88 -7.25 -8.35
CA ILE A 165 -16.71 -5.85 -8.79
C ILE A 165 -17.29 -5.65 -10.20
N ASP A 166 -17.20 -6.65 -11.07
CA ASP A 166 -17.83 -6.64 -12.39
C ASP A 166 -19.36 -6.50 -12.26
N ASP A 167 -19.94 -7.14 -11.24
CA ASP A 167 -21.37 -7.05 -10.92
C ASP A 167 -21.84 -5.64 -10.54
N ILE A 168 -21.00 -4.73 -10.07
CA ILE A 168 -21.42 -3.33 -9.78
C ILE A 168 -21.65 -2.57 -11.09
N GLY A 169 -20.78 -2.79 -12.06
CA GLY A 169 -20.93 -2.24 -13.41
C GLY A 169 -22.24 -2.75 -14.02
N THR A 170 -22.52 -4.04 -13.88
CA THR A 170 -23.78 -4.63 -14.35
C THR A 170 -25.00 -4.13 -13.55
N HIS A 171 -24.91 -3.94 -12.23
CA HIS A 171 -26.01 -3.40 -11.40
C HIS A 171 -26.34 -1.93 -11.70
N ILE A 172 -25.33 -1.09 -11.96
CA ILE A 172 -25.53 0.29 -12.42
C ILE A 172 -26.20 0.30 -13.80
N GLU A 173 -25.71 -0.51 -14.72
CA GLU A 173 -26.26 -0.58 -16.07
C GLU A 173 -27.69 -1.15 -16.07
N ASN A 174 -27.95 -2.17 -15.24
CA ASN A 174 -29.29 -2.73 -15.04
C ASN A 174 -30.25 -1.74 -14.39
N SER A 175 -29.81 -0.97 -13.37
CA SER A 175 -30.64 0.07 -12.76
C SER A 175 -30.96 1.20 -13.74
N ARG A 176 -29.98 1.57 -14.57
CA ARG A 176 -30.16 2.54 -15.66
C ARG A 176 -31.16 2.02 -16.70
N ALA A 177 -31.01 0.79 -17.15
CA ALA A 177 -31.92 0.13 -18.09
C ALA A 177 -33.35 0.04 -17.52
N ALA A 178 -33.49 -0.38 -16.26
CA ALA A 178 -34.78 -0.46 -15.57
C ALA A 178 -35.45 0.92 -15.46
N THR A 179 -34.69 1.98 -15.17
CA THR A 179 -35.23 3.35 -15.09
C THR A 179 -35.70 3.85 -16.46
N ILE A 180 -34.95 3.58 -17.53
CA ILE A 180 -35.34 3.91 -18.91
C ILE A 180 -36.64 3.16 -19.28
N GLN A 181 -36.73 1.88 -18.93
CA GLN A 181 -37.91 1.07 -19.19
C GLN A 181 -39.13 1.55 -18.38
N ALA A 182 -38.94 1.89 -17.10
CA ALA A 182 -40.00 2.45 -16.25
C ALA A 182 -40.52 3.78 -16.80
N LYS A 183 -39.63 4.66 -17.27
CA LYS A 183 -40.02 5.93 -17.92
C LYS A 183 -40.86 5.69 -19.19
N SER A 184 -40.47 4.71 -20.01
CA SER A 184 -41.23 4.30 -21.20
C SER A 184 -42.64 3.79 -20.83
N GLN A 185 -42.73 2.92 -19.81
CA GLN A 185 -44.02 2.40 -19.35
C GLN A 185 -44.92 3.49 -18.75
N LEU A 186 -44.36 4.41 -17.96
CA LEU A 186 -45.11 5.57 -17.44
C LEU A 186 -45.61 6.47 -18.56
N ALA A 187 -44.81 6.73 -19.58
CA ALA A 187 -45.23 7.52 -20.74
C ALA A 187 -46.37 6.83 -21.53
N LYS A 188 -46.28 5.51 -21.72
CA LYS A 188 -47.37 4.71 -22.31
C LYS A 188 -48.63 4.74 -21.46
N ALA A 189 -48.50 4.53 -20.15
CA ALA A 189 -49.62 4.54 -19.21
C ALA A 189 -50.31 5.91 -19.19
N ALA A 190 -49.56 7.02 -19.14
CA ALA A 190 -50.10 8.38 -19.20
C ALA A 190 -50.84 8.65 -20.52
N LYS A 191 -50.31 8.18 -21.65
CA LYS A 191 -50.97 8.29 -22.97
C LYS A 191 -52.28 7.48 -23.02
N THR A 192 -52.26 6.25 -22.51
CA THR A 192 -53.46 5.39 -22.43
C THR A 192 -54.51 5.97 -21.49
N GLN A 193 -54.12 6.47 -20.32
CA GLN A 193 -55.03 7.09 -19.36
C GLN A 193 -55.70 8.34 -19.95
N ARG A 194 -54.95 9.19 -20.67
CA ARG A 194 -55.50 10.38 -21.34
C ARG A 194 -56.48 10.04 -22.46
N SER A 195 -56.26 8.95 -23.19
CA SER A 195 -57.10 8.54 -24.33
C SER A 195 -58.38 7.82 -23.92
N ASN A 196 -58.34 6.99 -22.86
CA ASN A 196 -59.46 6.10 -22.52
C ASN A 196 -60.29 6.57 -21.31
N SER A 197 -59.81 7.54 -20.53
CA SER A 197 -60.48 7.96 -19.28
C SER A 197 -61.92 8.45 -19.47
N SER A 198 -62.22 9.19 -20.55
CA SER A 198 -63.58 9.70 -20.76
C SER A 198 -64.55 8.61 -21.23
N LEU A 199 -64.09 7.69 -22.08
CA LEU A 199 -64.96 6.70 -22.73
C LEU A 199 -65.23 5.51 -21.81
N THR A 200 -64.24 5.05 -21.03
CA THR A 200 -64.43 3.95 -20.06
C THR A 200 -65.28 4.39 -18.87
N CYS A 201 -65.11 5.62 -18.38
CA CYS A 201 -65.97 6.18 -17.33
C CYS A 201 -67.42 6.29 -17.81
N LEU A 202 -67.62 6.83 -19.02
CA LEU A 202 -68.95 6.96 -19.61
C LEU A 202 -69.64 5.59 -19.83
N LEU A 203 -68.91 4.58 -20.30
CA LEU A 203 -69.46 3.21 -20.43
C LEU A 203 -69.85 2.59 -19.07
N MET A 204 -69.03 2.77 -18.03
CA MET A 204 -69.35 2.30 -16.67
C MET A 204 -70.62 2.96 -16.12
N VAL A 205 -70.79 4.27 -16.33
CA VAL A 205 -71.99 5.01 -15.92
C VAL A 205 -73.22 4.50 -16.65
N ILE A 206 -73.15 4.32 -17.97
CA ILE A 206 -74.26 3.78 -18.77
C ILE A 206 -74.65 2.38 -18.29
N PHE A 207 -73.66 1.50 -18.07
CA PHE A 207 -73.91 0.14 -17.58
C PHE A 207 -74.59 0.13 -16.21
N GLY A 208 -74.17 1.02 -15.30
CA GLY A 208 -74.81 1.21 -14.00
C GLY A 208 -76.28 1.65 -14.09
N ILE A 209 -76.60 2.58 -15.01
CA ILE A 209 -77.98 3.03 -15.25
C ILE A 209 -78.85 1.88 -15.79
N VAL A 210 -78.33 1.09 -16.74
CA VAL A 210 -79.06 -0.05 -17.30
C VAL A 210 -79.38 -1.08 -16.21
N ILE A 211 -78.41 -1.41 -15.35
CA ILE A 211 -78.65 -2.33 -14.22
C ILE A 211 -79.70 -1.77 -13.26
N LEU A 212 -79.63 -0.48 -12.92
CA LEU A 212 -80.60 0.16 -12.04
C LEU A 212 -82.04 0.04 -12.59
N ILE A 213 -82.23 0.30 -13.89
CA ILE A 213 -83.54 0.19 -14.54
C ILE A 213 -84.05 -1.26 -14.49
N VAL A 214 -83.19 -2.24 -14.78
CA VAL A 214 -83.58 -3.67 -14.71
C VAL A 214 -84.01 -4.06 -13.30
N VAL A 215 -83.29 -3.62 -12.26
CA VAL A 215 -83.66 -3.91 -10.86
C VAL A 215 -85.00 -3.28 -10.51
N ILE A 216 -85.24 -2.03 -10.90
CA ILE A 216 -86.52 -1.35 -10.63
C ILE A 216 -87.67 -2.09 -11.32
N LEU A 217 -87.50 -2.51 -12.57
CA LEU A 217 -88.52 -3.27 -13.32
C LEU A 217 -88.76 -4.69 -12.77
N LEU A 218 -87.79 -5.30 -12.09
CA LEU A 218 -87.97 -6.60 -11.44
C LEU A 218 -88.64 -6.49 -10.06
N VAL A 219 -88.49 -5.34 -9.40
CA VAL A 219 -89.04 -5.09 -8.06
C VAL A 219 -90.47 -4.57 -8.11
N VAL A 220 -90.80 -3.78 -9.14
CA VAL A 220 -92.16 -3.26 -9.43
C VAL A 220 -93.01 -4.33 -10.08
#